data_AF-A0A7G2ZWK8-F1
#
_entry.id   AF-A0A7G2ZWK8-F1
#
_cell.length_a   1.000
_cell.length_b   1.000
_cell.length_c   1.000
_cell.angle_alpha   90.00
_cell.angle_beta   90.00
_cell.angle_gamma   90.00
#
_symmetry.space_group_name_H-M   'P 1'
#
loop_
_entity.id
_entity.type
_entity.pdbx_description
1 polymer ?
#
loop_
_entity_poly.entity_id
_entity_poly.type
_entity_poly.pdbx_seq_one_letter_code
_entity_poly.pdbx_strand_id
1 'polypeptide(L)' 'MTPVIDAHMHIWTLARGDYDWLTPDLDGLWRDFEIDDAWPEARDAGVSQVILVQAAATAAETGFMLSVAARDDRVSGV' A
#
# COMPACT_ATOMS: atom_id res chain seq x y z
N MET A 1 4.99 -24.27 -6.51
CA MET A 1 5.36 -23.03 -7.21
C MET A 1 5.93 -22.07 -6.19
N THR A 2 6.95 -21.30 -6.55
CA THR A 2 7.47 -20.23 -5.69
C THR A 2 6.50 -19.04 -5.76
N PRO A 3 6.09 -18.46 -4.62
CA PRO A 3 5.23 -17.27 -4.63
C PRO A 3 5.93 -16.10 -5.32
N VAL A 4 5.19 -15.32 -6.10
CA VAL A 4 5.66 -14.03 -6.63
C VAL A 4 5.20 -12.97 -5.63
N ILE A 5 6.15 -12.17 -5.15
CA ILE A 5 5.90 -11.11 -4.18
C ILE A 5 6.19 -9.78 -4.86
N ASP A 6 5.22 -8.86 -4.83
CA ASP A 6 5.50 -7.46 -5.13
C ASP A 6 6.25 -6.87 -3.93
N ALA A 7 7.54 -6.62 -4.12
CA ALA A 7 8.43 -6.19 -3.07
C ALA A 7 8.27 -4.69 -2.70
N HIS A 8 7.43 -3.93 -3.42
CA HIS A 8 7.33 -2.49 -3.23
C HIS A 8 5.93 -1.96 -3.59
N MET A 9 5.01 -2.01 -2.63
CA MET A 9 3.68 -1.41 -2.75
C MET A 9 3.48 -0.28 -1.74
N HIS A 10 2.88 0.82 -2.17
CA HIS A 10 2.41 1.89 -1.30
C HIS A 10 0.89 1.85 -1.21
N ILE A 11 0.35 2.13 -0.03
CA ILE A 11 -1.07 2.40 0.22
C ILE A 11 -1.19 3.69 1.02
N TRP A 12 -2.29 4.41 0.86
CA TRP A 12 -2.51 5.64 1.63
C TRP A 12 -4.00 5.99 1.75
N THR A 13 -4.29 6.79 2.76
CA THR A 13 -5.61 7.36 3.00
C THR A 13 -5.46 8.87 3.19
N LEU A 14 -6.10 9.69 2.34
CA LEU A 14 -6.03 11.16 2.39
C LEU A 14 -6.37 11.72 3.77
N ALA A 15 -7.28 11.06 4.50
CA ALA A 15 -7.68 11.47 5.85
C ALA A 15 -6.54 11.43 6.90
N ARG A 16 -5.44 10.71 6.64
CA ARG A 16 -4.25 10.73 7.51
C ARG A 16 -3.53 12.08 7.47
N GLY A 17 -3.56 12.75 6.32
CA GLY A 17 -3.06 14.11 6.15
C GLY A 17 -1.56 14.31 6.39
N ASP A 18 -0.77 13.24 6.53
CA ASP A 18 0.66 13.29 6.83
C ASP A 18 1.56 13.02 5.60
N TYR A 19 0.99 13.12 4.39
CA TYR A 19 1.68 12.94 3.11
C TYR A 19 2.10 14.29 2.51
N ASP A 20 3.24 14.83 2.95
CA ASP A 20 3.74 16.15 2.49
C ASP A 20 3.94 16.27 0.97
N TRP A 21 4.15 15.15 0.28
CA TRP A 21 4.34 15.08 -1.17
C TRP A 21 3.02 15.02 -1.95
N LEU A 22 1.92 14.63 -1.29
CA LEU A 22 0.65 14.40 -1.94
C LEU A 22 -0.14 15.72 -1.96
N THR A 23 -0.43 16.22 -3.16
CA THR A 23 -1.16 17.48 -3.36
C THR A 23 -2.32 17.28 -4.34
N PRO A 24 -3.35 18.15 -4.32
CA PRO A 24 -4.46 18.07 -5.27
C PRO A 24 -4.05 18.12 -6.75
N ASP A 25 -2.88 18.70 -7.06
CA ASP A 25 -2.35 18.78 -8.42
C ASP A 25 -1.83 17.42 -8.96
N LEU A 26 -1.69 16.42 -8.08
CA LEU A 26 -1.30 15.05 -8.43
C LEU A 26 -2.52 14.19 -8.75
N ASP A 27 -3.41 14.67 -9.62
CA ASP A 27 -4.67 14.08 -10.08
C ASP A 27 -4.91 12.61 -9.66
N GLY A 28 -4.38 11.66 -10.43
CA GLY A 28 -4.67 10.23 -10.25
C GLY A 28 -4.18 9.65 -8.92
N LEU A 29 -3.24 10.33 -8.25
CA LEU A 29 -2.73 9.97 -6.94
C LEU A 29 -3.52 10.61 -5.79
N TRP A 30 -4.25 11.71 -6.04
CA TRP A 30 -5.05 12.45 -5.05
C TRP A 30 -6.38 11.74 -4.73
N ARG A 31 -6.27 10.52 -4.20
CA ARG A 31 -7.37 9.69 -3.69
C ARG A 31 -6.83 8.67 -2.71
N ASP A 32 -7.71 7.93 -2.04
CA ASP A 32 -7.30 6.77 -1.26
C ASP A 32 -6.86 5.62 -2.20
N PHE A 33 -5.84 4.89 -1.77
CA PHE A 33 -5.36 3.67 -2.42
C PHE A 33 -5.21 2.57 -1.37
N GLU A 34 -5.96 1.49 -1.57
CA GLU A 34 -5.89 0.25 -0.79
C GLU A 34 -5.36 -0.90 -1.67
N ILE A 35 -5.07 -2.04 -1.05
CA ILE A 35 -4.57 -3.24 -1.77
C ILE A 35 -5.58 -3.68 -2.83
N ASP A 36 -6.88 -3.53 -2.58
CA ASP A 36 -7.96 -3.90 -3.50
C ASP A 36 -7.94 -3.12 -4.81
N ASP A 37 -7.43 -1.89 -4.82
CA ASP A 37 -7.29 -1.08 -6.03
C ASP A 37 -6.30 -1.66 -7.05
N ALA A 38 -5.32 -2.44 -6.59
CA ALA A 38 -4.28 -3.04 -7.42
C ALA A 38 -4.39 -4.57 -7.53
N TRP A 39 -5.27 -5.19 -6.74
CA TRP A 39 -5.34 -6.64 -6.64
C TRP A 39 -5.74 -7.37 -7.94
N PRO A 40 -6.68 -6.85 -8.77
CA PRO A 40 -6.99 -7.47 -10.05
C PRO A 40 -5.76 -7.61 -10.95
N GLU A 41 -5.00 -6.53 -11.12
CA GLU A 41 -3.79 -6.47 -11.93
C GLU A 41 -2.64 -7.29 -11.33
N ALA A 42 -2.47 -7.22 -10.01
CA ALA A 42 -1.46 -8.00 -9.29
C ALA A 42 -1.69 -9.51 -9.50
N ARG A 43 -2.94 -9.97 -9.35
CA ARG A 43 -3.32 -11.36 -9.58
C ARG A 43 -3.10 -11.78 -11.03
N ASP A 44 -3.47 -10.94 -11.99
CA ASP A 44 -3.28 -11.23 -13.42
C ASP A 44 -1.78 -11.30 -13.78
N ALA A 45 -0.92 -10.57 -13.06
CA ALA A 45 0.54 -10.67 -13.13
C ALA A 45 1.13 -11.87 -12.34
N GLY A 46 0.31 -12.65 -11.64
CA GLY A 46 0.73 -13.80 -10.84
C GLY A 46 1.29 -13.46 -9.46
N VAL A 47 1.18 -12.21 -9.01
CA VAL A 47 1.55 -11.79 -7.65
C VAL A 47 0.61 -12.43 -6.64
N SER A 48 1.18 -13.05 -5.61
CA SER A 48 0.42 -13.71 -4.54
C SER A 48 0.46 -12.95 -3.23
N GLN A 49 1.48 -12.11 -3.01
CA GLN A 49 1.64 -11.32 -1.79
C GLN A 49 2.39 -10.00 -2.09
N VAL A 50 2.32 -9.06 -1.17
CA VAL A 50 2.96 -7.74 -1.27
C VAL A 50 3.82 -7.44 -0.04
N ILE A 51 4.77 -6.52 -0.20
CA ILE A 51 5.48 -5.82 0.88
C ILE A 51 5.03 -4.36 0.84
N LEU A 52 4.51 -3.86 1.96
CA LEU A 52 4.15 -2.46 2.09
C LEU A 52 5.38 -1.63 2.41
N VAL A 53 5.53 -0.48 1.75
CA VAL A 53 6.62 0.47 1.97
C VAL A 53 6.02 1.82 2.36
N GLN A 54 6.61 2.49 3.35
CA GLN A 54 6.09 3.77 3.86
C GLN A 54 5.87 4.79 2.74
N ALA A 55 4.76 5.51 2.78
CA ALA A 55 4.50 6.68 1.94
C ALA A 55 4.65 8.01 2.71
N ALA A 56 4.74 7.98 4.04
CA ALA A 56 5.02 9.13 4.89
C ALA A 56 6.10 8.82 5.94
N ALA A 57 6.94 9.82 6.23
CA ALA A 57 8.06 9.70 7.17
C ALA A 57 7.62 9.83 8.65
N THR A 58 6.59 9.08 9.05
CA THR A 58 6.01 9.14 10.40
C THR A 58 5.89 7.75 11.03
N ALA A 59 6.03 7.66 12.35
CA ALA A 59 5.76 6.40 13.06
C ALA A 59 4.28 5.98 12.93
N ALA A 60 3.37 6.93 12.73
CA ALA A 60 1.95 6.67 12.49
C ALA A 60 1.72 5.95 11.15
N GLU A 61 2.57 6.17 10.14
CA GLU A 61 2.54 5.44 8.87
C GLU A 61 2.95 3.97 9.07
N THR A 62 4.04 3.72 9.80
CA THR A 62 4.41 2.35 10.17
C THR A 62 3.28 1.65 10.93
N GLY A 63 2.65 2.34 11.90
CA GLY A 63 1.50 1.80 12.64
C GLY A 63 0.30 1.46 11.74
N PHE A 64 0.03 2.28 10.73
CA PHE A 64 -1.03 2.02 9.76
C PHE A 64 -0.74 0.81 8.88
N MET A 65 0.44 0.72 8.28
CA MET A 65 0.83 -0.45 7.48
C MET A 65 0.82 -1.74 8.31
N LEU A 66 1.30 -1.72 9.56
CA LEU A 66 1.22 -2.88 10.45
C LEU A 66 -0.23 -3.27 10.77
N SER A 67 -1.14 -2.29 10.92
CA SER A 67 -2.57 -2.56 11.12
C SER A 67 -3.22 -3.21 9.90
N VAL A 68 -2.77 -2.84 8.68
CA VAL A 68 -3.21 -3.45 7.42
C VAL A 68 -2.66 -4.87 7.31
N ALA A 69 -1.37 -5.06 7.59
CA ALA A 69 -0.75 -6.37 7.57
C ALA A 69 -1.39 -7.36 8.56
N ALA A 70 -1.86 -6.87 9.70
CA ALA A 70 -2.54 -7.70 10.70
C ALA A 70 -3.94 -8.18 10.29
N ARG A 71 -4.56 -7.57 9.26
CA ARG A 71 -5.94 -7.88 8.80
C ARG A 71 -6.01 -8.44 7.39
N ASP A 72 -4.90 -8.54 6.68
CA ASP A 72 -4.87 -8.92 5.27
C ASP A 72 -3.69 -9.86 4.97
N ASP A 73 -4.00 -11.14 4.72
CA ASP A 73 -3.02 -12.20 4.45
C ASP A 73 -2.22 -11.98 3.14
N ARG A 74 -2.64 -11.04 2.29
CA ARG A 74 -1.89 -10.63 1.10
C ARG A 74 -0.60 -9.89 1.47
N VAL A 75 -0.50 -9.33 2.67
CA VAL A 75 0.70 -8.60 3.12
C VAL A 75 1.67 -9.56 3.78
N SER A 76 2.84 -9.74 3.15
CA SER A 76 3.92 -10.58 3.66
C SER A 76 4.97 -9.83 4.46
N GLY A 77 4.91 -8.49 4.46
CA GLY A 77 5.84 -7.62 5.19
C GLY A 77 5.52 -6.13 5.08
N VAL A 78 6.16 -5.36 5.95
CA VAL A 78 6.13 -3.89 6.09
C VAL A 78 7.56 -3.41 6.32
#